data_AF-A0A9D7Y876-F1
#
_entry.id   AF-A0A9D7Y876-F1
#
_cell.length_a   1.000
_cell.length_b   1.000
_cell.length_c   1.000
_cell.angle_alpha   90.00
_cell.angle_beta   90.00
_cell.angle_gamma   90.00
#
_symmetry.space_group_name_H-M   'P 1'
#
loop_
_entity.id
_entity.type
_entity.pdbx_description
1 polymer ?
#
loop_
_entity_poly.entity_id
_entity_poly.type
_entity_poly.pdbx_seq_one_letter_code
_entity_poly.pdbx_strand_id
1 'polypeptide(L)' 'MKYQAREIAAIIRSDPKSLVDPDSIIEFINTDTRQIETPETSLFFALRGSMHDGHDFIEEAIEKEL' A
#
# COMPACT_ATOMS: atom_id res chain seq x y z
N MET A 1 -4.98 5.35 -13.53
CA MET A 1 -6.24 5.80 -12.88
C MET A 1 -5.88 6.12 -11.44
N LYS A 2 -6.35 7.21 -10.86
CA LYS A 2 -5.97 7.62 -9.49
C LYS A 2 -7.14 7.39 -8.55
N TYR A 3 -6.84 6.97 -7.33
CA TYR A 3 -7.81 6.78 -6.26
C TYR A 3 -7.37 7.54 -5.01
N GLN A 4 -8.32 7.96 -4.18
CA GLN A 4 -8.03 8.31 -2.80
C GLN A 4 -8.02 7.04 -1.93
N ALA A 5 -7.21 7.03 -0.87
CA ALA A 5 -7.18 5.91 0.08
C ALA A 5 -8.58 5.57 0.63
N ARG A 6 -9.44 6.58 0.88
CA ARG A 6 -10.85 6.38 1.29
C ARG A 6 -11.67 5.55 0.31
N GLU A 7 -11.43 5.68 -0.99
CA GLU A 7 -12.17 4.97 -2.03
C GLU A 7 -11.78 3.50 -2.05
N ILE A 8 -10.48 3.23 -1.96
CA ILE A 8 -9.94 1.86 -1.86
C ILE A 8 -10.45 1.19 -0.57
N ALA A 9 -10.40 1.89 0.56
CA ALA A 9 -10.91 1.39 1.84
C ALA A 9 -12.39 1.02 1.77
N ALA A 10 -13.22 1.83 1.11
CA ALA A 10 -14.63 1.53 0.89
C ALA A 10 -14.84 0.26 0.03
N ILE A 11 -14.04 0.08 -1.02
CA ILE A 11 -14.09 -1.10 -1.91
C ILE A 11 -13.79 -2.38 -1.12
N ILE A 12 -12.74 -2.37 -0.28
CA ILE A 12 -12.33 -3.54 0.50
C ILE A 12 -13.05 -3.65 1.86
N ARG A 13 -13.96 -2.72 2.17
CA ARG A 13 -14.72 -2.64 3.43
C ARG A 13 -13.81 -2.55 4.67
N SER A 14 -12.72 -1.80 4.56
CA SER A 14 -11.87 -1.46 5.71
C SER A 14 -12.56 -0.44 6.62
N ASP A 15 -12.21 -0.43 7.91
CA ASP A 15 -12.63 0.63 8.84
C ASP A 15 -12.01 1.97 8.41
N PRO A 16 -12.80 3.02 8.11
CA PRO A 16 -12.26 4.33 7.75
C PRO A 16 -11.34 4.94 8.83
N LYS A 17 -11.48 4.52 10.09
CA LYS A 17 -10.62 4.98 11.19
C LYS A 17 -9.19 4.43 11.13
N SER A 18 -8.95 3.40 10.31
CA SER A 18 -7.60 2.85 10.12
C SER A 18 -6.75 3.68 9.15
N LEU A 19 -7.35 4.65 8.46
CA LEU A 19 -6.63 5.53 7.53
C LEU A 19 -6.02 6.71 8.29
N VAL A 20 -4.70 6.89 8.13
CA VAL A 20 -3.99 8.07 8.64
C VAL A 20 -4.30 9.29 7.78
N ASP A 21 -4.27 9.12 6.45
CA ASP A 21 -4.62 10.16 5.48
C ASP A 21 -5.63 9.60 4.45
N PRO A 22 -6.95 9.82 4.66
CA PRO A 22 -7.99 9.36 3.77
C PRO A 22 -7.98 9.99 2.36
N ASP A 23 -7.35 11.16 2.21
CA ASP A 23 -7.29 11.93 0.95
C ASP A 23 -6.02 11.66 0.13
N SER A 24 -5.08 10.89 0.68
CA SER A 24 -3.87 10.47 -0.02
C SER A 24 -4.19 9.82 -1.37
N ILE A 25 -3.45 10.24 -2.39
CA ILE A 25 -3.64 9.79 -3.76
C ILE A 25 -2.79 8.54 -4.01
N ILE A 26 -3.47 7.46 -4.41
CA ILE A 26 -2.88 6.19 -4.81
C ILE A 26 -2.93 6.07 -6.33
N GLU A 27 -1.76 5.96 -6.95
CA GLU A 27 -1.57 5.77 -8.39
C GLU A 27 -1.18 4.33 -8.72
N PHE A 28 -0.49 3.65 -7.80
CA PHE A 28 0.01 2.30 -7.98
C PHE A 28 -0.45 1.38 -6.84
N ILE A 29 -0.75 0.14 -7.17
CA ILE A 29 -1.03 -0.92 -6.21
C ILE A 29 0.03 -1.99 -6.39
N ASN A 30 0.73 -2.34 -5.32
CA ASN A 30 1.82 -3.30 -5.34
C ASN A 30 1.61 -4.38 -4.28
N THR A 31 2.08 -5.58 -4.57
CA THR A 31 2.15 -6.72 -3.62
C THR A 31 3.60 -7.22 -3.45
N ASP A 32 4.55 -6.57 -4.11
CA ASP A 32 5.97 -6.90 -4.11
C ASP A 32 6.76 -5.59 -3.99
N THR A 33 7.49 -5.42 -2.89
CA THR A 33 8.21 -4.19 -2.56
C THR A 33 9.30 -3.86 -3.59
N ARG A 34 9.84 -4.89 -4.26
CA ARG A 34 10.85 -4.72 -5.31
C ARG A 34 10.31 -3.94 -6.51
N GLN A 35 8.99 -3.96 -6.74
CA GLN A 35 8.31 -3.30 -7.85
C GLN A 35 7.79 -1.89 -7.51
N ILE A 36 7.93 -1.42 -6.27
CA ILE A 36 7.49 -0.07 -5.88
C ILE A 36 8.48 0.96 -6.43
N GLU A 37 8.09 1.84 -7.34
CA GLU A 37 9.01 2.85 -7.87
C GLU A 37 8.80 4.23 -7.22
N THR A 38 7.56 4.52 -6.81
CA THR A 38 7.16 5.80 -6.20
C THR A 38 6.38 5.54 -4.91
N PRO A 39 7.05 5.32 -3.76
CA PRO A 39 6.41 4.96 -2.50
C PRO A 39 5.30 5.93 -2.08
N GLU A 40 5.45 7.22 -2.37
CA GLU A 40 4.55 8.30 -1.95
C GLU A 40 3.13 8.17 -2.54
N THR A 41 3.00 7.48 -3.68
CA THR A 41 1.73 7.26 -4.38
C THR A 41 1.42 5.77 -4.59
N SER A 42 2.16 4.88 -3.92
CA SER A 42 1.96 3.44 -4.01
C SER A 42 1.25 2.90 -2.77
N LEU A 43 0.25 2.05 -2.97
CA LEU A 43 -0.36 1.26 -1.90
C LEU A 43 0.20 -0.16 -1.95
N PHE A 44 0.96 -0.54 -0.92
CA PHE A 44 1.46 -1.89 -0.74
C PHE A 44 0.48 -2.76 0.04
N PHE A 45 0.04 -3.87 -0.58
CA PHE A 45 -0.70 -4.92 0.10
C PHE A 45 0.27 -5.98 0.62
N ALA A 46 0.55 -5.92 1.93
CA ALA A 46 1.34 -6.92 2.64
C ALA A 46 0.56 -8.24 2.75
N LEU A 47 0.76 -9.15 1.80
CA LEU A 47 0.08 -10.45 1.78
C LEU A 47 0.90 -11.52 2.52
N ARG A 48 0.24 -12.30 3.38
CA ARG A 48 0.85 -13.47 4.00
C ARG A 48 0.65 -14.71 3.15
N GLY A 49 1.75 -15.25 2.60
CA GLY A 49 1.77 -16.45 1.79
C GLY A 49 2.37 -17.66 2.51
N SER A 50 2.52 -18.78 1.80
CA SER A 50 3.14 -20.00 2.34
C SER A 50 4.66 -19.92 2.46
N MET A 51 5.30 -19.08 1.63
CA MET A 51 6.76 -18.95 1.54
C MET A 51 7.29 -17.66 2.16
N HIS A 52 6.48 -16.60 2.18
CA HIS A 52 6.88 -15.27 2.64
C HIS A 52 5.70 -14.56 3.30
N ASP A 53 5.96 -13.71 4.29
CA ASP A 53 4.99 -12.81 4.89
C ASP A 53 5.30 -11.36 4.44
N GLY A 54 4.40 -10.74 3.68
CA GLY A 54 4.59 -9.38 3.16
C GLY A 54 4.81 -8.33 4.25
N HIS A 55 4.37 -8.61 5.48
CA HIS A 55 4.56 -7.71 6.63
C HIS A 55 6.02 -7.60 7.06
N ASP A 56 6.85 -8.61 6.74
CA ASP A 56 8.30 -8.57 7.02
C ASP A 56 9.03 -7.54 6.13
N PHE A 57 8.37 -7.01 5.08
CA PHE A 57 8.97 -6.10 4.11
C PHE A 57 8.42 -4.66 4.18
N ILE A 58 7.84 -4.25 5.30
CA ILE A 58 7.22 -2.92 5.42
C ILE A 58 8.28 -1.82 5.29
N GLU A 59 9.48 -2.02 5.83
CA GLU A 59 10.57 -1.04 5.75
C GLU A 59 10.98 -0.81 4.28
N GLU A 60 11.16 -1.88 3.49
CA GLU A 60 11.50 -1.80 2.07
C GLU A 60 10.37 -1.23 1.20
N ALA A 61 9.12 -1.29 1.67
CA ALA A 61 8.00 -0.65 0.97
C ALA A 61 8.02 0.88 1.12
N ILE A 62 8.57 1.39 2.23
CA ILE A 62 8.66 2.82 2.56
C ILE A 62 10.01 3.39 2.07
N GLU A 63 11.09 2.65 2.28
CA GLU A 63 12.46 3.04 1.97
C GLU A 63 12.90 2.44 0.64
N LYS A 64 12.50 3.11 -0.44
CA LYS A 64 13.26 3.02 -1.70
C LYS A 64 14.30 4.12 -1.64
N GLU A 65 15.56 3.75 -1.39
CA GLU A 65 16.70 4.67 -1.43
C GLU A 65 16.63 5.51 -2.73
N LEU A 66 16.55 6.83 -2.57
CA LEU A 66 16.72 7.82 -3.64
C LEU A 66 18.16 7.83 -4.15
#